data_AF-A0A2Z2KK35-F1
#
_entry.id   AF-A0A2Z2KK35-F1
#
_cell.length_a   1.000
_cell.length_b   1.000
_cell.length_c   1.000
_cell.angle_alpha   90.00
_cell.angle_beta   90.00
_cell.angle_gamma   90.00
#
_symmetry.space_group_name_H-M   'P 1'
#
loop_
_entity.id
_entity.type
_entity.pdbx_description
1 polymer ?
#
loop_
_entity_poly.entity_id
_entity_poly.type
_entity_poly.pdbx_seq_one_letter_code
_entity_poly.pdbx_strand_id
1 'polypeptide(L)'
;MEAQPEPMPLPMPEQAASPEAAAPAANGLYGEYFSNMQLSGSPVLMREDAKLDFNWRQNSPDPLLGIDFFSVRWSGLIKPEYSETYQIYTTSDDGIRVWVDGSLIIDSWTKQSGTERVGEISLSAGQLYEIKVEYYENQGDARVRLMWESASQSKGTVPASALFLPAGV
;
A
#
# COMPACT_ATOMS: atom_id res chain seq x y z
N MET A 1 15.96 -0.53 71.82
CA MET A 1 15.15 -1.38 70.93
C MET A 1 14.88 -0.55 69.70
N GLU A 2 15.76 -0.69 68.71
CA GLU A 2 15.76 0.07 67.45
C GLU A 2 14.59 -0.34 66.57
N ALA A 3 13.96 0.65 65.94
CA ALA A 3 12.93 0.43 64.93
C ALA A 3 13.58 -0.10 63.64
N GLN A 4 13.03 -1.18 63.09
CA GLN A 4 13.43 -1.68 61.77
C GLN A 4 12.84 -0.78 60.67
N PRO A 5 13.59 -0.43 59.61
CA PRO A 5 13.04 0.29 58.46
C PRO A 5 12.21 -0.66 57.57
N GLU A 6 11.06 -0.20 57.09
CA GLU A 6 10.23 -0.92 56.13
C GLU A 6 10.91 -1.01 54.74
N PRO A 7 10.73 -2.12 54.00
CA PRO A 7 11.31 -2.26 52.67
C PRO A 7 10.58 -1.38 51.64
N MET A 8 11.35 -0.64 50.82
CA MET A 8 10.84 0.11 49.67
C MET A 8 10.27 -0.85 48.60
N PRO A 9 9.20 -0.47 47.88
CA PRO A 9 8.72 -1.26 46.76
C PRO A 9 9.77 -1.25 45.62
N LEU A 10 10.04 -2.43 45.05
CA LEU A 10 10.89 -2.58 43.87
C LEU A 10 10.28 -1.82 42.68
N PRO A 11 11.10 -1.19 41.81
CA PRO A 11 10.58 -0.68 40.56
C PRO A 11 10.05 -1.84 39.71
N MET A 12 8.84 -1.70 39.18
CA MET A 12 8.33 -2.58 38.13
C MET A 12 9.31 -2.57 36.94
N PRO A 13 9.47 -3.67 36.19
CA PRO A 13 10.23 -3.62 34.95
C PRO A 13 9.56 -2.60 34.03
N GLU A 14 10.29 -1.53 33.72
CA GLU A 14 9.93 -0.55 32.70
C GLU A 14 9.84 -1.31 31.39
N GLN A 15 8.60 -1.51 30.94
CA GLN A 15 8.29 -2.26 29.74
C GLN A 15 9.01 -1.57 28.58
N ALA A 16 10.03 -2.25 28.05
CA ALA A 16 10.80 -1.78 26.91
C ALA A 16 9.84 -1.35 25.81
N ALA A 17 9.87 -0.06 25.47
CA ALA A 17 9.12 0.48 24.35
C ALA A 17 9.45 -0.34 23.10
N SER A 18 8.42 -0.90 22.46
CA SER A 18 8.52 -1.40 21.08
C SER A 18 9.20 -0.34 20.21
N PRO A 19 9.99 -0.73 19.19
CA PRO A 19 10.62 0.24 18.31
C PRO A 19 9.52 1.13 17.73
N GLU A 20 9.57 2.41 18.10
CA GLU A 20 8.70 3.46 17.60
C GLU A 20 8.77 3.38 16.08
N ALA A 21 7.66 2.96 15.46
CA ALA A 21 7.53 2.87 14.01
C ALA A 21 8.03 4.18 13.43
N ALA A 22 9.16 4.14 12.74
CA ALA A 22 9.83 5.33 12.27
C ALA A 22 8.84 6.15 11.43
N ALA A 23 8.77 7.46 11.73
CA ALA A 23 7.82 8.36 11.10
C ALA A 23 7.93 8.26 9.56
N PRO A 24 6.81 8.24 8.83
CA PRO A 24 6.83 8.09 7.39
C PRO A 24 7.67 9.21 6.74
N ALA A 25 8.63 8.82 5.91
CA ALA A 25 9.69 9.71 5.41
C ALA A 25 9.23 10.65 4.28
N ALA A 26 8.19 10.27 3.52
CA ALA A 26 7.56 11.09 2.49
C ALA A 26 6.19 10.50 2.09
N ASN A 27 5.41 11.27 1.32
CA ASN A 27 4.12 10.83 0.77
C ASN A 27 4.32 10.01 -0.51
N GLY A 28 3.52 8.95 -0.68
CA GLY A 28 3.50 8.11 -1.89
C GLY A 28 3.78 6.64 -1.60
N LEU A 29 3.95 5.86 -2.68
CA LEU A 29 4.30 4.45 -2.62
C LEU A 29 5.58 4.20 -3.42
N TYR A 30 6.37 3.24 -2.97
CA TYR A 30 7.56 2.79 -3.68
C TYR A 30 7.15 1.82 -4.79
N GLY A 31 7.30 2.25 -6.05
CA GLY A 31 6.95 1.49 -7.24
C GLY A 31 8.16 0.80 -7.87
N GLU A 32 8.11 -0.52 -7.91
CA GLU A 32 9.07 -1.40 -8.60
C GLU A 32 8.47 -1.85 -9.93
N TYR A 33 9.13 -1.52 -11.05
CA TYR A 33 8.63 -1.79 -12.39
C TYR A 33 9.47 -2.88 -13.07
N PHE A 34 8.80 -3.91 -13.58
CA PHE A 34 9.42 -5.10 -14.16
C PHE A 34 9.07 -5.21 -15.64
N SER A 35 10.05 -5.57 -16.47
CA SER A 35 9.89 -5.81 -17.92
C SER A 35 9.32 -7.21 -18.22
N ASN A 36 8.50 -7.76 -17.33
CA ASN A 36 7.77 -9.01 -17.45
C ASN A 36 6.48 -8.94 -16.62
N MET A 37 5.52 -9.84 -16.85
CA MET A 37 4.23 -9.84 -16.13
C MET A 37 4.28 -10.56 -14.78
N GLN A 38 5.39 -11.23 -14.45
CA GLN A 38 5.48 -12.16 -13.33
C GLN A 38 6.06 -11.51 -12.07
N LEU A 39 6.35 -10.21 -12.09
CA LEU A 39 7.03 -9.50 -10.99
C LEU A 39 8.34 -10.19 -10.60
N SER A 40 9.07 -10.67 -11.61
CA SER A 40 10.23 -11.54 -11.43
C SER A 40 11.53 -10.86 -11.87
N GLY A 41 12.64 -11.26 -11.25
CA GLY A 41 13.94 -10.66 -11.48
C GLY A 41 14.10 -9.30 -10.78
N SER A 42 15.09 -8.53 -11.22
CA SER A 42 15.29 -7.16 -10.74
C SER A 42 14.38 -6.19 -11.50
N PRO A 43 13.75 -5.21 -10.82
CA PRO A 43 13.00 -4.18 -11.52
C PRO A 43 13.95 -3.34 -12.38
N VAL A 44 13.47 -2.94 -13.56
CA VAL A 44 14.21 -2.10 -14.52
C VAL A 44 14.09 -0.61 -14.18
N LEU A 45 13.07 -0.26 -13.39
CA LEU A 45 12.82 1.09 -12.91
C LEU A 45 12.26 1.01 -11.48
N MET A 46 12.74 1.89 -10.62
CA MET A 46 12.21 2.13 -9.29
C MET A 46 11.90 3.61 -9.16
N ARG A 47 10.70 3.96 -8.66
CA ARG A 47 10.30 5.36 -8.45
C ARG A 47 9.27 5.49 -7.33
N GLU A 48 9.08 6.71 -6.87
CA GLU A 48 8.05 7.05 -5.90
C GLU A 48 6.82 7.56 -6.64
N ASP A 49 5.67 6.92 -6.42
CA ASP A 49 4.39 7.34 -7.01
C ASP A 49 3.49 7.92 -5.92
N ALA A 50 3.20 9.22 -6.02
CA ALA A 50 2.41 9.94 -5.02
C ALA A 50 0.99 9.38 -4.87
N LYS A 51 0.42 8.82 -5.95
CA LYS A 51 -0.90 8.18 -5.98
C LYS A 51 -0.93 7.12 -7.07
N LEU A 52 -1.84 6.15 -6.96
CA LEU A 52 -2.12 5.19 -8.03
C LEU A 52 -3.35 5.63 -8.82
N ASP A 53 -3.11 6.36 -9.91
CA ASP A 53 -4.13 6.88 -10.83
C ASP A 53 -3.50 7.06 -12.22
N PHE A 54 -3.14 5.93 -12.83
CA PHE A 54 -2.43 5.85 -14.09
C PHE A 54 -3.35 5.40 -15.22
N ASN A 55 -3.19 6.05 -16.37
CA ASN A 55 -3.85 5.68 -17.62
C ASN A 55 -2.84 5.85 -18.75
N TRP A 56 -2.08 4.79 -19.02
CA TRP A 56 -1.07 4.79 -20.07
C TRP A 56 -1.67 4.49 -21.45
N ARG A 57 -2.89 3.93 -21.49
CA ARG A 57 -3.53 3.47 -22.74
C ARG A 57 -2.57 2.49 -23.43
N GLN A 58 -2.35 2.62 -24.73
CA GLN A 58 -1.42 1.81 -25.51
C GLN A 58 0.06 2.23 -25.35
N ASN A 59 0.48 2.71 -24.18
CA ASN A 59 1.87 3.08 -23.90
C ASN A 59 2.35 2.43 -22.58
N SER A 60 3.64 2.56 -22.30
CA SER A 60 4.25 2.13 -21.05
C SER A 60 4.44 3.28 -20.05
N PRO A 61 4.69 2.96 -18.77
CA PRO A 61 5.01 3.94 -17.75
C PRO A 61 6.32 4.70 -17.97
N ASP A 62 7.25 4.12 -18.74
CA ASP A 62 8.60 4.61 -19.00
C ASP A 62 9.21 3.92 -20.24
N PRO A 63 10.06 4.57 -21.05
CA PRO A 63 10.74 3.94 -22.19
C PRO A 63 11.63 2.72 -21.87
N LEU A 64 12.05 2.54 -20.61
CA LEU A 64 12.76 1.34 -20.17
C LEU A 64 11.87 0.08 -20.16
N LEU A 65 10.55 0.25 -20.22
CA LEU A 65 9.57 -0.82 -20.28
C LEU A 65 9.05 -0.99 -21.71
N GLY A 66 8.76 -2.24 -22.08
CA GLY A 66 7.92 -2.50 -23.25
C GLY A 66 6.53 -1.89 -23.07
N ILE A 67 5.89 -1.54 -24.19
CA ILE A 67 4.49 -1.06 -24.21
C ILE A 67 3.57 -2.10 -23.57
N ASP A 68 3.84 -3.37 -23.85
CA ASP A 68 3.12 -4.54 -23.37
C ASP A 68 4.01 -5.39 -22.44
N PHE A 69 3.40 -6.36 -21.75
CA PHE A 69 4.06 -7.39 -20.95
C PHE A 69 4.93 -6.88 -19.79
N PHE A 70 4.43 -5.89 -19.05
CA PHE A 70 5.10 -5.37 -17.86
C PHE A 70 4.30 -5.63 -16.59
N SER A 71 4.94 -5.46 -15.44
CA SER A 71 4.26 -5.51 -14.14
C SER A 71 4.86 -4.50 -13.19
N VAL A 72 4.08 -4.13 -12.18
CA VAL A 72 4.48 -3.15 -11.18
C VAL A 72 4.05 -3.64 -9.80
N ARG A 73 4.95 -3.49 -8.83
CA ARG A 73 4.63 -3.64 -7.41
C ARG A 73 4.81 -2.31 -6.72
N TRP A 74 3.73 -1.80 -6.14
CA TRP A 74 3.78 -0.67 -5.22
C TRP A 74 3.72 -1.16 -3.78
N SER A 75 4.65 -0.67 -2.96
CA SER A 75 4.71 -0.99 -1.53
C SER A 75 4.84 0.28 -0.71
N GLY A 76 4.18 0.33 0.44
CA GLY A 76 4.28 1.43 1.39
C GLY A 76 3.24 1.33 2.48
N LEU A 77 2.75 2.47 2.93
CA LEU A 77 1.80 2.58 4.03
C LEU A 77 0.57 3.38 3.61
N ILE A 78 -0.59 3.04 4.17
CA ILE A 78 -1.84 3.77 4.03
C ILE A 78 -2.34 4.21 5.42
N LYS A 79 -2.85 5.45 5.52
CA LYS A 79 -3.39 6.03 6.76
C LYS A 79 -4.83 6.52 6.57
N PRO A 80 -5.84 5.84 7.14
CA PRO A 80 -7.22 6.31 7.11
C PRO A 80 -7.43 7.49 8.06
N GLU A 81 -8.39 8.36 7.74
CA GLU A 81 -8.82 9.45 8.63
C GLU A 81 -9.85 9.00 9.67
N TYR A 82 -10.59 7.92 9.39
CA TYR A 82 -11.69 7.45 10.23
C TYR A 82 -11.48 6.00 10.69
N SER A 83 -12.02 5.66 11.86
CA SER A 83 -12.04 4.29 12.36
C SER A 83 -13.29 3.59 11.85
N GLU A 84 -13.21 3.02 10.67
CA GLU A 84 -14.36 2.48 9.93
C GLU A 84 -13.95 1.26 9.11
N THR A 85 -14.96 0.57 8.59
CA THR A 85 -14.75 -0.41 7.54
C THR A 85 -14.60 0.33 6.20
N TYR A 86 -13.42 0.16 5.59
CA TYR A 86 -13.10 0.74 4.29
C TYR A 86 -13.31 -0.29 3.19
N GLN A 87 -13.99 0.15 2.13
CA GLN A 87 -13.98 -0.52 0.84
C GLN A 87 -12.82 0.03 0.02
N ILE A 88 -11.87 -0.83 -0.34
CA ILE A 88 -10.79 -0.50 -1.25
C ILE A 88 -11.22 -0.93 -2.65
N TYR A 89 -11.16 -0.02 -3.61
CA TYR A 89 -11.47 -0.29 -5.00
C TYR A 89 -10.22 -0.18 -5.85
N THR A 90 -10.17 -1.02 -6.88
CA THR A 90 -9.20 -0.89 -7.96
C THR A 90 -9.91 -0.86 -9.30
N THR A 91 -9.48 -0.03 -10.22
CA THR A 91 -9.79 -0.20 -11.65
C THR A 91 -8.51 -0.55 -12.37
N SER A 92 -8.42 -1.74 -12.98
CA SER A 92 -7.22 -2.18 -13.69
C SER A 92 -7.53 -2.85 -15.02
N ASP A 93 -6.58 -2.72 -15.93
CA ASP A 93 -6.48 -3.36 -17.24
C ASP A 93 -4.98 -3.65 -17.37
N ASP A 94 -4.46 -4.86 -17.13
CA ASP A 94 -5.13 -6.13 -16.80
C ASP A 94 -5.23 -6.42 -15.28
N GLY A 95 -4.33 -7.27 -14.76
CA GLY A 95 -4.48 -7.98 -13.49
C GLY A 95 -4.04 -7.15 -12.30
N ILE A 96 -4.67 -7.39 -11.15
CA ILE A 96 -4.43 -6.62 -9.92
C ILE A 96 -4.57 -7.49 -8.67
N ARG A 97 -3.71 -7.25 -7.68
CA ARG A 97 -3.84 -7.76 -6.32
C ARG A 97 -3.56 -6.66 -5.32
N VAL A 98 -4.31 -6.66 -4.21
CA VAL A 98 -4.13 -5.68 -3.13
C VAL A 98 -4.06 -6.38 -1.80
N TRP A 99 -3.02 -6.07 -1.04
CA TRP A 99 -2.88 -6.42 0.37
C TRP A 99 -2.91 -5.17 1.23
N VAL A 100 -3.61 -5.26 2.35
CA VAL A 100 -3.56 -4.27 3.43
C VAL A 100 -3.26 -5.01 4.72
N ASP A 101 -2.23 -4.59 5.45
CA ASP A 101 -1.76 -5.23 6.69
C ASP A 101 -1.54 -6.74 6.53
N GLY A 102 -0.88 -7.13 5.43
CA GLY A 102 -0.64 -8.53 5.05
C GLY A 102 -1.86 -9.29 4.54
N SER A 103 -3.09 -8.78 4.69
CA SER A 103 -4.33 -9.43 4.26
C SER A 103 -4.60 -9.18 2.78
N LEU A 104 -4.73 -10.24 1.97
CA LEU A 104 -5.11 -10.16 0.56
C LEU A 104 -6.61 -9.88 0.42
N ILE A 105 -6.97 -8.62 0.12
CA ILE A 105 -8.38 -8.18 0.05
C ILE A 105 -8.92 -8.12 -1.39
N ILE A 106 -8.04 -8.04 -2.39
CA ILE A 106 -8.40 -8.14 -3.81
C ILE A 106 -7.43 -9.11 -4.48
N ASP A 107 -7.97 -10.18 -5.07
CA ASP A 107 -7.21 -11.11 -5.90
C ASP A 107 -7.84 -11.27 -7.28
N SER A 108 -7.32 -10.53 -8.26
CA SER A 108 -7.77 -10.54 -9.65
C SER A 108 -6.57 -10.61 -10.59
N TRP A 109 -5.74 -11.64 -10.42
CA TRP A 109 -4.56 -11.89 -11.25
C TRP A 109 -4.88 -12.61 -12.57
N THR A 110 -5.74 -11.97 -13.39
CA THR A 110 -6.21 -12.51 -14.67
C THR A 110 -6.25 -11.43 -15.75
N LYS A 111 -6.17 -11.84 -17.01
CA LYS A 111 -6.37 -10.95 -18.17
C LYS A 111 -7.81 -10.45 -18.14
N GLN A 112 -7.99 -9.13 -18.24
CA GLN A 112 -9.29 -8.48 -18.18
C GLN A 112 -9.18 -7.06 -18.75
N SER A 113 -10.22 -6.57 -19.41
CA SER A 113 -10.31 -5.14 -19.70
C SER A 113 -10.48 -4.33 -18.41
N GLY A 114 -10.41 -3.01 -18.49
CA GLY A 114 -10.62 -2.06 -17.38
C GLY A 114 -11.82 -2.41 -16.49
N THR A 115 -11.54 -3.13 -15.41
CA THR A 115 -12.55 -3.73 -14.53
C THR A 115 -12.37 -3.20 -13.12
N GLU A 116 -13.48 -2.82 -12.49
CA GLU A 116 -13.48 -2.46 -11.07
C GLU A 116 -13.53 -3.73 -10.20
N ARG A 117 -12.66 -3.79 -9.19
CA ARG A 117 -12.68 -4.77 -8.11
C ARG A 117 -12.80 -4.04 -6.79
N VAL A 118 -13.36 -4.71 -5.79
CA VAL A 118 -13.54 -4.18 -4.44
C VAL A 118 -13.12 -5.24 -3.42
N GLY A 119 -12.43 -4.78 -2.37
CA GLY A 119 -12.13 -5.55 -1.17
C GLY A 119 -12.49 -4.72 0.06
N GLU A 120 -12.65 -5.37 1.20
CA GLU A 120 -13.04 -4.70 2.45
C GLU A 120 -11.98 -4.94 3.53
N ILE A 121 -11.74 -3.93 4.36
CA ILE A 121 -10.86 -4.02 5.52
C ILE A 121 -11.29 -3.04 6.61
N SER A 122 -11.26 -3.47 7.88
CA SER A 122 -11.50 -2.57 9.02
C SER A 122 -10.22 -1.86 9.40
N LEU A 123 -10.24 -0.53 9.41
CA LEU A 123 -9.07 0.29 9.74
C LEU A 123 -9.40 1.26 10.88
N SER A 124 -8.38 1.61 11.66
CA SER A 124 -8.47 2.60 12.73
C SER A 124 -7.85 3.93 12.30
N ALA A 125 -8.54 5.04 12.59
CA ALA A 125 -8.11 6.40 12.27
C ALA A 125 -6.67 6.68 12.71
N GLY A 126 -5.88 7.29 11.81
CA GLY A 126 -4.52 7.76 12.09
C GLY A 126 -3.46 6.66 12.21
N GLN A 127 -3.85 5.38 12.23
CA GLN A 127 -2.90 4.26 12.22
C GLN A 127 -2.33 4.05 10.81
N LEU A 128 -1.07 3.67 10.72
CA LEU A 128 -0.42 3.30 9.46
C LEU A 128 -0.55 1.80 9.25
N TYR A 129 -1.05 1.40 8.08
CA TYR A 129 -1.15 0.00 7.67
C TYR A 129 -0.25 -0.23 6.47
N GLU A 130 0.44 -1.36 6.41
CA GLU A 130 1.14 -1.75 5.19
C GLU A 130 0.16 -1.89 4.03
N ILE A 131 0.52 -1.35 2.88
CA ILE A 131 -0.21 -1.55 1.64
C ILE A 131 0.74 -2.07 0.58
N LYS A 132 0.30 -3.11 -0.12
CA LYS A 132 0.97 -3.63 -1.31
C LYS A 132 -0.05 -3.74 -2.43
N VAL A 133 0.29 -3.19 -3.58
CA VAL A 133 -0.50 -3.31 -4.80
C VAL A 133 0.37 -3.91 -5.87
N GLU A 134 -0.07 -5.02 -6.45
CA GLU A 134 0.59 -5.64 -7.59
C GLU A 134 -0.31 -5.53 -8.80
N TYR A 135 0.28 -5.16 -9.92
CA TYR A 135 -0.39 -4.98 -11.20
C TYR A 135 0.43 -5.64 -12.32
N TYR A 136 -0.25 -6.13 -13.35
CA TYR A 136 0.41 -6.43 -14.62
C TYR A 136 -0.40 -5.95 -15.81
N GLU A 137 0.32 -5.67 -16.88
CA GLU A 137 -0.19 -5.45 -18.22
C GLU A 137 0.19 -6.62 -19.12
N ASN A 138 -0.78 -7.21 -19.82
CA ASN A 138 -0.49 -8.19 -20.87
C ASN A 138 -0.26 -7.47 -22.19
N GLN A 139 -1.33 -6.94 -22.78
CA GLN A 139 -1.36 -6.29 -24.09
C GLN A 139 -2.53 -5.32 -24.19
N GLY A 140 -2.29 -4.15 -24.78
CA GLY A 140 -3.35 -3.22 -25.16
C GLY A 140 -3.42 -1.98 -24.27
N ASP A 141 -4.60 -1.70 -23.71
CA ASP A 141 -4.82 -0.50 -22.90
C ASP A 141 -4.39 -0.73 -21.45
N ALA A 142 -3.31 -0.09 -21.02
CA ALA A 142 -2.83 -0.19 -19.66
C ALA A 142 -3.37 0.94 -18.76
N ARG A 143 -3.98 0.57 -17.63
CA ARG A 143 -4.42 1.51 -16.58
C ARG A 143 -4.50 0.84 -15.22
N VAL A 144 -4.31 1.64 -14.19
CA VAL A 144 -4.52 1.23 -12.80
C VAL A 144 -4.93 2.43 -11.96
N ARG A 145 -5.95 2.25 -11.11
CA ARG A 145 -6.37 3.24 -10.14
C ARG A 145 -6.67 2.57 -8.81
N LEU A 146 -6.21 3.15 -7.71
CA LEU A 146 -6.57 2.78 -6.34
C LEU A 146 -7.49 3.83 -5.75
N MET A 147 -8.62 3.39 -5.22
CA MET A 147 -9.64 4.24 -4.60
C MET A 147 -10.08 3.62 -3.27
N TRP A 148 -10.71 4.43 -2.42
CA TRP A 148 -11.28 3.98 -1.15
C TRP A 148 -12.63 4.65 -0.89
N GLU A 149 -13.47 4.03 -0.06
CA GLU A 149 -14.74 4.56 0.45
C GLU A 149 -14.97 4.01 1.87
N SER A 150 -15.61 4.79 2.74
CA SER A 150 -16.12 4.35 4.04
C SER A 150 -17.38 5.17 4.38
N ALA A 151 -17.95 5.02 5.58
CA ALA A 151 -19.15 5.76 5.97
C ALA A 151 -18.92 7.29 5.99
N SER A 152 -17.73 7.73 6.39
CA SER A 152 -17.32 9.14 6.43
C SER A 152 -16.37 9.53 5.29
N GLN A 153 -15.80 8.58 4.55
CA GLN A 153 -14.96 8.81 3.37
C GLN A 153 -15.75 8.58 2.08
N SER A 154 -16.03 9.64 1.32
CA SER A 154 -16.61 9.50 -0.02
C SER A 154 -15.67 8.73 -0.96
N LYS A 155 -16.24 7.92 -1.86
CA LYS A 155 -15.47 7.18 -2.86
C LYS A 155 -14.59 8.10 -3.70
N GLY A 156 -13.29 7.80 -3.74
CA GLY A 156 -12.34 8.57 -4.53
C GLY A 156 -10.95 7.96 -4.54
N THR A 157 -10.09 8.45 -5.43
CA THR A 157 -8.68 8.06 -5.48
C THR A 157 -8.03 8.30 -4.12
N VAL A 158 -7.27 7.30 -3.64
CA VAL A 158 -6.52 7.46 -2.39
C VAL A 158 -5.53 8.61 -2.55
N PRO A 159 -5.65 9.69 -1.76
CA PRO A 159 -4.83 10.88 -1.94
C PRO A 159 -3.40 10.61 -1.49
N ALA A 160 -2.45 11.37 -2.05
CA ALA A 160 -1.05 11.29 -1.64
C ALA A 160 -0.85 11.56 -0.14
N SER A 161 -1.70 12.38 0.48
CA SER A 161 -1.67 12.64 1.93
C SER A 161 -2.03 11.44 2.80
N ALA A 162 -2.58 10.38 2.22
CA ALA A 162 -2.93 9.14 2.89
C ALA A 162 -1.95 8.00 2.57
N LEU A 163 -1.01 8.20 1.65
CA LEU A 163 -0.01 7.20 1.24
C LEU A 163 1.37 7.65 1.70
N PHE A 164 2.14 6.72 2.24
CA PHE A 164 3.47 7.03 2.77
C PHE A 164 4.50 5.98 2.38
N LEU A 165 5.72 6.43 2.13
CA LEU A 165 6.85 5.53 1.93
C LEU A 165 7.17 4.80 3.24
N PRO A 166 7.60 3.53 3.17
CA PRO A 166 8.09 2.83 4.35
C PRO A 166 9.33 3.54 4.89
N ALA A 167 9.51 3.54 6.21
CA ALA A 167 10.65 4.21 6.81
C ALA A 167 11.94 3.38 6.59
N GLY A 168 12.92 3.98 5.90
CA GLY A 168 14.26 3.42 5.73
C GLY A 168 14.36 2.31 4.70
N VAL A 169 14.66 2.69 3.45
CA VAL A 169 15.39 1.85 2.49
C VAL A 169 16.86 2.22 2.49
#